data_AF-A0A8T6J2R3-F1
#
_entry.id   AF-A0A8T6J2R3-F1
#
_cell.length_a   1.000
_cell.length_b   1.000
_cell.length_c   1.000
_cell.angle_alpha   90.00
_cell.angle_beta   90.00
_cell.angle_gamma   90.00
#
_symmetry.space_group_name_H-M   'P 1'
#
loop_
_entity.id
_entity.type
_entity.pdbx_description
1 polymer ?
#
loop_
_entity_poly.entity_id
_entity_poly.type
_entity_poly.pdbx_seq_one_letter_code
_entity_poly.pdbx_strand_id
1 'polypeptide(L)'
;MTSTKKDPVLVVFQLTGGNDYLNTVIPYSNPLYRDNRPAVGIAEERIIPIDDKIGFHPEMAPLKHVYDRGDMAIVHGIGYANSPRSHFRSMDIWHTCEPDKLGTEGWLGRATRDIDPNKENVLTTVSFGPALFRALALPGVPVAVVDDLDNYGLLPNIAGEQRNKVLDRFARMYSPAIGSGAVMDYMGQTGMDTLEGADILKEAPRIYSSDVEYPDTPIAKKLKGIAQVHMANFGT
;
A
#
# COMPACT_ATOMS: atom_id res chain seq x y z
N MET A 1 -16.71 27.93 13.78
CA MET A 1 -15.67 27.83 12.74
C MET A 1 -15.57 26.37 12.35
N THR A 2 -16.13 26.00 11.21
CA THR A 2 -15.99 24.66 10.64
C THR A 2 -14.54 24.52 10.16
N SER A 3 -13.76 23.68 10.85
CA SER A 3 -12.43 23.29 10.38
C SER A 3 -12.59 22.62 9.03
N THR A 4 -12.07 23.23 7.96
CA THR A 4 -12.01 22.65 6.61
C THR A 4 -10.78 21.74 6.44
N LYS A 5 -10.13 21.36 7.54
CA LYS A 5 -8.90 20.58 7.51
C LYS A 5 -9.27 19.10 7.41
N LYS A 6 -9.19 18.57 6.20
CA LYS A 6 -9.25 17.13 5.94
C LYS A 6 -8.07 16.44 6.64
N ASP A 7 -8.31 15.26 7.17
CA ASP A 7 -7.25 14.44 7.76
C ASP A 7 -6.22 14.01 6.70
N PRO A 8 -4.94 13.86 7.08
CA PRO A 8 -3.90 13.47 6.15
C PRO A 8 -4.10 12.01 5.71
N VAL A 9 -3.98 11.76 4.41
CA VAL A 9 -3.99 10.40 3.85
C VAL A 9 -2.57 9.87 3.78
N LEU A 10 -2.33 8.69 4.37
CA LEU A 10 -1.06 7.98 4.27
C LEU A 10 -1.07 7.04 3.06
N VAL A 11 -0.12 7.22 2.16
CA VAL A 11 0.14 6.28 1.06
C VAL A 11 1.46 5.56 1.31
N VAL A 12 1.43 4.23 1.36
CA VAL A 12 2.63 3.41 1.61
C VAL A 12 3.02 2.67 0.34
N PHE A 13 4.22 3.00 -0.18
CA PHE A 13 4.84 2.30 -1.30
C PHE A 13 5.92 1.35 -0.80
N GLN A 14 5.72 0.06 -1.05
CA GLN A 14 6.72 -0.97 -0.76
C GLN A 14 7.37 -1.45 -2.05
N LEU A 15 8.69 -1.30 -2.15
CA LEU A 15 9.48 -1.87 -3.24
C LEU A 15 9.92 -3.29 -2.87
N THR A 16 9.20 -4.29 -3.39
CA THR A 16 9.58 -5.70 -3.27
C THR A 16 10.60 -6.06 -4.35
N GLY A 17 11.64 -6.82 -4.00
CA GLY A 17 12.67 -7.26 -4.97
C GLY A 17 14.08 -6.79 -4.66
N GLY A 18 14.32 -6.21 -3.48
CA GLY A 18 15.67 -5.87 -3.01
C GLY A 18 16.19 -4.56 -3.58
N ASN A 19 15.49 -3.46 -3.30
CA ASN A 19 16.02 -2.13 -3.59
C ASN A 19 17.37 -1.94 -2.88
N ASP A 20 18.41 -1.73 -3.67
CA ASP A 20 19.75 -1.49 -3.18
C ASP A 20 19.88 -0.04 -2.73
N TYR A 21 19.59 0.17 -1.46
CA TYR A 21 19.56 1.50 -0.84
C TYR A 21 20.85 2.29 -1.05
N LEU A 22 22.00 1.63 -1.03
CA LEU A 22 23.30 2.27 -1.24
C LEU A 22 23.49 2.78 -2.67
N ASN A 23 22.72 2.27 -3.64
CA ASN A 23 22.64 2.84 -4.97
C ASN A 23 21.45 3.80 -5.14
N THR A 24 20.43 3.78 -4.28
CA THR A 24 19.34 4.78 -4.29
C THR A 24 19.80 6.12 -3.72
N VAL A 25 20.40 6.09 -2.53
CA VAL A 25 20.99 7.24 -1.83
C VAL A 25 22.45 6.90 -1.55
N ILE A 26 23.32 7.40 -2.42
CA ILE A 26 24.71 6.99 -2.58
C ILE A 26 25.59 7.80 -1.64
N PRO A 27 26.30 7.18 -0.67
CA PRO A 27 27.28 7.85 0.17
C PRO A 27 28.60 8.02 -0.59
N TYR A 28 28.59 8.85 -1.63
CA TYR A 28 29.68 8.94 -2.60
C TYR A 28 30.99 9.46 -2.01
N SER A 29 30.94 10.25 -0.92
CA SER A 29 32.13 10.71 -0.21
C SER A 29 32.77 9.65 0.70
N ASN A 30 32.12 8.49 0.90
CA ASN A 30 32.63 7.41 1.72
C ASN A 30 33.44 6.43 0.86
N PRO A 31 34.77 6.28 1.08
CA PRO A 31 35.60 5.41 0.25
C PRO A 31 35.14 3.95 0.26
N LEU A 32 34.51 3.49 1.36
CA LEU A 32 33.98 2.13 1.48
C LEU A 32 32.90 1.83 0.43
N TYR A 33 32.16 2.82 -0.06
CA TYR A 33 31.19 2.60 -1.14
C TYR A 33 31.89 2.12 -2.42
N ARG A 34 33.05 2.69 -2.76
CA ARG A 34 33.82 2.30 -3.94
C ARG A 34 34.49 0.96 -3.73
N ASP A 35 35.17 0.79 -2.59
CA ASP A 35 35.93 -0.43 -2.28
C ASP A 35 35.05 -1.68 -2.27
N ASN A 36 33.80 -1.57 -1.77
CA ASN A 36 32.90 -2.71 -1.61
C ASN A 36 31.93 -2.88 -2.78
N ARG A 37 31.97 -2.05 -3.83
CA ARG A 37 31.02 -2.10 -4.94
C ARG A 37 31.65 -2.03 -6.34
N PRO A 38 32.72 -2.80 -6.63
CA PRO A 38 33.41 -2.72 -7.91
C PRO A 38 32.53 -3.06 -9.13
N ALA A 39 31.50 -3.90 -8.95
CA ALA A 39 30.63 -4.34 -10.05
C ALA A 39 29.37 -3.48 -10.22
N VAL A 40 28.91 -2.79 -9.16
CA VAL A 40 27.59 -2.14 -9.12
C VAL A 40 27.64 -0.68 -8.69
N GLY A 41 28.82 -0.13 -8.40
CA GLY A 41 28.99 1.26 -8.01
C GLY A 41 28.64 2.22 -9.14
N ILE A 42 27.97 3.33 -8.82
CA ILE A 42 27.59 4.36 -9.79
C ILE A 42 28.73 5.37 -9.95
N ALA A 43 29.16 5.66 -11.17
CA ALA A 43 30.22 6.63 -11.45
C ALA A 43 29.90 8.02 -10.86
N GLU A 44 30.88 8.68 -10.25
CA GLU A 44 30.67 9.89 -9.43
C GLU A 44 30.03 11.03 -10.22
N GLU A 45 30.46 11.21 -11.46
CA GLU A 45 29.95 12.18 -12.42
C GLU A 45 28.49 11.97 -12.82
N ARG A 46 27.92 10.78 -12.57
CA ARG A 46 26.50 10.49 -12.79
C ARG A 46 25.65 10.73 -11.56
N ILE A 47 26.25 10.81 -10.37
CA ILE A 47 25.53 10.97 -9.10
C ILE A 47 24.94 12.38 -9.06
N ILE A 48 23.68 12.48 -8.62
CA ILE A 48 23.00 13.76 -8.45
C ILE A 48 23.23 14.21 -7.01
N PRO A 49 24.05 15.24 -6.74
CA PRO A 49 24.40 15.58 -5.36
C PRO A 49 23.18 16.05 -4.56
N ILE A 50 23.06 15.58 -3.33
CA ILE A 50 22.11 16.10 -2.33
C ILE A 50 22.84 17.12 -1.44
N ASP A 51 23.99 16.69 -0.91
CA ASP A 51 24.95 17.50 -0.17
C ASP A 51 26.38 17.01 -0.48
N ASP A 52 27.39 17.46 0.28
CA ASP A 52 28.80 17.10 0.08
C ASP A 52 29.14 15.62 0.41
N LYS A 53 28.17 14.84 0.90
CA LYS A 53 28.39 13.46 1.41
C LYS A 53 27.57 12.42 0.66
N ILE A 54 26.33 12.76 0.33
CA ILE A 54 25.37 11.83 -0.27
C ILE A 54 24.76 12.41 -1.55
N GLY A 55 24.38 11.53 -2.46
CA GLY A 55 23.74 11.89 -3.71
C GLY A 55 22.74 10.84 -4.16
N PHE A 56 21.81 11.22 -5.02
CA PHE A 56 20.83 10.32 -5.59
C PHE A 56 21.38 9.53 -6.77
N HIS A 57 20.81 8.35 -6.98
CA HIS A 57 20.93 7.62 -8.24
C HIS A 57 20.51 8.52 -9.43
N PRO A 58 21.10 8.38 -10.64
CA PRO A 58 20.68 9.13 -11.82
C PRO A 58 19.17 9.05 -12.10
N GLU A 59 18.58 7.86 -11.97
CA GLU A 59 17.14 7.60 -12.19
C GLU A 59 16.23 8.30 -11.16
N MET A 60 16.79 8.79 -10.06
CA MET A 60 16.08 9.56 -9.05
C MET A 60 16.08 11.07 -9.37
N ALA A 61 16.57 11.50 -10.55
CA ALA A 61 16.49 12.90 -10.99
C ALA A 61 15.09 13.51 -10.83
N PRO A 62 13.99 12.80 -11.16
CA PRO A 62 12.65 13.32 -10.94
C PRO A 62 12.26 13.46 -9.47
N LEU A 63 13.03 12.97 -8.50
CA LEU A 63 12.75 13.18 -7.07
C LEU A 63 13.62 14.26 -6.44
N LYS A 64 14.71 14.67 -7.12
CA LYS A 64 15.56 15.76 -6.66
C LYS A 64 14.80 17.06 -6.47
N HIS A 65 13.89 17.39 -7.39
CA HIS A 65 13.09 18.61 -7.27
C HIS A 65 12.11 18.56 -6.07
N VAL A 66 11.59 17.38 -5.73
CA VAL A 66 10.71 17.19 -4.56
C VAL A 66 11.52 17.38 -3.26
N TYR A 67 12.74 16.83 -3.24
CA TYR A 67 13.68 17.03 -2.14
C TYR A 67 14.07 18.49 -1.96
N ASP A 68 14.41 19.19 -3.05
CA ASP A 68 14.86 20.59 -3.00
C ASP A 68 13.78 21.57 -2.52
N ARG A 69 12.50 21.23 -2.72
CA ARG A 69 11.37 22.00 -2.17
C ARG A 69 11.12 21.73 -0.68
N GLY A 70 11.76 20.71 -0.09
CA GLY A 70 11.52 20.27 1.28
C GLY A 70 10.32 19.33 1.45
N ASP A 71 9.75 18.83 0.36
CA ASP A 71 8.58 17.92 0.37
C ASP A 71 8.96 16.44 0.54
N MET A 72 10.26 16.13 0.64
CA MET A 72 10.77 14.76 0.78
C MET A 72 11.82 14.69 1.89
N ALA A 73 11.67 13.71 2.77
CA ALA A 73 12.66 13.36 3.78
C ALA A 73 13.29 11.99 3.47
N ILE A 74 14.58 11.86 3.75
CA ILE A 74 15.31 10.58 3.68
C ILE A 74 15.71 10.20 5.09
N VAL A 75 15.33 8.99 5.52
CA VAL A 75 15.70 8.47 6.83
C VAL A 75 16.71 7.35 6.65
N HIS A 76 17.95 7.61 7.05
CA HIS A 76 19.06 6.66 6.98
C HIS A 76 19.07 5.73 8.20
N GLY A 77 19.71 4.57 8.05
CA GLY A 77 20.04 3.70 9.20
C GLY A 77 18.85 2.98 9.83
N ILE A 78 17.74 2.85 9.10
CA ILE A 78 16.59 2.06 9.56
C ILE A 78 16.97 0.58 9.51
N GLY A 79 16.90 -0.09 10.66
CA GLY A 79 17.19 -1.51 10.78
C GLY A 79 16.99 -1.99 12.21
N TYR A 80 17.34 -3.25 12.46
CA TYR A 80 17.28 -3.87 13.78
C TYR A 80 18.51 -4.74 14.01
N ALA A 81 18.89 -4.90 15.28
CA ALA A 81 20.05 -5.71 15.65
C ALA A 81 19.88 -7.17 15.20
N ASN A 82 20.99 -7.85 14.90
CA ASN A 82 21.00 -9.27 14.52
C ASN A 82 20.09 -9.61 13.33
N SER A 83 19.96 -8.69 12.37
CA SER A 83 19.14 -8.87 11.16
C SER A 83 19.47 -10.19 10.44
N PRO A 84 18.49 -11.09 10.22
CA PRO A 84 18.74 -12.36 9.56
C PRO A 84 19.05 -12.17 8.08
N ARG A 85 19.82 -13.10 7.51
CA ARG A 85 20.11 -13.13 6.06
C ARG A 85 18.99 -13.78 5.23
N SER A 86 17.99 -14.37 5.88
CA SER A 86 16.83 -14.96 5.22
C SER A 86 15.89 -13.86 4.75
N HIS A 87 15.71 -13.74 3.44
CA HIS A 87 14.79 -12.77 2.83
C HIS A 87 13.35 -12.96 3.33
N PHE A 88 12.88 -14.20 3.46
CA PHE A 88 11.54 -14.49 3.95
C PHE A 88 11.31 -13.99 5.38
N ARG A 89 12.27 -14.24 6.28
CA ARG A 89 12.16 -13.78 7.67
C ARG A 89 12.30 -12.27 7.77
N SER A 90 13.23 -11.64 7.05
CA SER A 90 13.40 -10.18 7.09
C SER A 90 12.17 -9.44 6.56
N MET A 91 11.53 -9.94 5.49
CA MET A 91 10.27 -9.38 5.01
C MET A 91 9.13 -9.54 6.03
N ASP A 92 8.98 -10.71 6.65
CA ASP A 92 7.97 -10.92 7.69
C ASP A 92 8.20 -9.99 8.90
N ILE A 93 9.45 -9.76 9.31
CA ILE A 93 9.79 -8.77 10.35
C ILE A 93 9.40 -7.36 9.92
N TRP A 94 9.71 -6.94 8.69
CA TRP A 94 9.32 -5.61 8.20
C TRP A 94 7.81 -5.41 8.12
N HIS A 95 7.06 -6.46 7.82
CA HIS A 95 5.61 -6.42 7.74
C HIS A 95 4.91 -6.47 9.10
N THR A 96 5.49 -7.19 10.06
CA THR A 96 4.88 -7.37 11.38
C THR A 96 5.45 -6.41 12.44
N CYS A 97 6.63 -5.85 12.18
CA CYS A 97 7.49 -5.15 13.14
C CYS A 97 7.91 -6.02 14.34
N GLU A 98 8.05 -7.35 14.15
CA GLU A 98 8.35 -8.31 15.23
C GLU A 98 9.66 -9.09 14.96
N PRO A 99 10.82 -8.57 15.41
CA PRO A 99 12.12 -9.18 15.13
C PRO A 99 12.36 -10.48 15.93
N ASP A 100 11.90 -10.54 17.18
CA ASP A 100 12.29 -11.58 18.14
C ASP A 100 11.34 -12.79 18.16
N LYS A 101 10.08 -12.58 17.75
CA LYS A 101 9.05 -13.63 17.70
C LYS A 101 8.38 -13.70 16.34
N LEU A 102 7.62 -14.76 16.13
CA LEU A 102 6.74 -14.87 14.96
C LEU A 102 5.59 -13.89 15.13
N GLY A 103 5.61 -12.80 14.35
CA GLY A 103 4.51 -11.86 14.29
C GLY A 103 3.29 -12.52 13.64
N THR A 104 2.11 -12.33 14.20
CA THR A 104 0.85 -12.79 13.60
C THR A 104 0.05 -11.66 12.96
N GLU A 105 0.46 -10.42 13.23
CA GLU A 105 -0.24 -9.19 12.87
C GLU A 105 0.68 -8.24 12.11
N GLY A 106 0.16 -7.70 11.02
CA GLY A 106 0.83 -6.66 10.26
C GLY A 106 0.67 -5.28 10.89
N TRP A 107 1.71 -4.44 10.80
CA TRP A 107 1.70 -3.12 11.44
C TRP A 107 0.71 -2.15 10.79
N LEU A 108 0.47 -2.25 9.47
CA LEU A 108 -0.55 -1.46 8.80
C LEU A 108 -1.95 -1.91 9.23
N GLY A 109 -2.18 -3.21 9.41
CA GLY A 109 -3.44 -3.70 9.95
C GLY A 109 -3.73 -3.13 11.35
N ARG A 110 -2.72 -3.11 12.23
CA ARG A 110 -2.83 -2.45 13.54
C ARG A 110 -3.10 -0.95 13.41
N ALA A 111 -2.42 -0.26 12.49
CA ALA A 111 -2.67 1.15 12.24
C ALA A 111 -4.09 1.41 11.74
N THR A 112 -4.62 0.59 10.84
CA THR A 112 -6.02 0.66 10.37
C THR A 112 -7.01 0.51 11.53
N ARG A 113 -6.80 -0.48 12.42
CA ARG A 113 -7.60 -0.65 13.63
C ARG A 113 -7.56 0.59 14.53
N ASP A 114 -6.38 1.17 14.71
CA ASP A 114 -6.21 2.30 15.62
C ASP A 114 -6.78 3.60 15.02
N ILE A 115 -6.83 3.73 13.69
CA ILE A 115 -7.49 4.83 12.96
C ILE A 115 -9.02 4.68 12.98
N ASP A 116 -9.54 3.47 12.74
CA ASP A 116 -10.98 3.16 12.70
C ASP A 116 -11.31 1.95 13.59
N PRO A 117 -11.33 2.14 14.93
CA PRO A 117 -11.54 1.04 15.88
C PRO A 117 -12.95 0.46 15.81
N ASN A 118 -13.92 1.25 15.34
CA ASN A 118 -15.32 0.86 15.23
C ASN A 118 -15.65 0.25 13.86
N LYS A 119 -14.72 0.29 12.89
CA LYS A 119 -14.90 -0.19 11.52
C LYS A 119 -16.05 0.53 10.82
N GLU A 120 -16.16 1.84 11.05
CA GLU A 120 -17.21 2.68 10.48
C GLU A 120 -17.07 2.82 8.97
N ASN A 121 -15.85 2.65 8.44
CA ASN A 121 -15.58 2.71 7.01
C ASN A 121 -14.78 1.50 6.53
N VAL A 122 -15.41 0.66 5.70
CA VAL A 122 -14.77 -0.51 5.07
C VAL A 122 -13.62 -0.14 4.11
N LEU A 123 -13.50 1.14 3.74
CA LEU A 123 -12.45 1.71 2.91
C LEU A 123 -11.44 2.57 3.69
N THR A 124 -11.42 2.50 5.03
CA THR A 124 -10.36 3.11 5.86
C THR A 124 -8.96 2.71 5.34
N THR A 125 -8.82 1.50 4.80
CA THR A 125 -7.59 1.10 4.10
C THR A 125 -7.90 0.35 2.81
N VAL A 126 -7.30 0.84 1.73
CA VAL A 126 -7.37 0.21 0.40
C VAL A 126 -5.97 -0.24 0.00
N SER A 127 -5.85 -1.51 -0.38
CA SER A 127 -4.60 -2.15 -0.78
C SER A 127 -4.60 -2.44 -2.27
N PHE A 128 -3.68 -1.82 -3.01
CA PHE A 128 -3.55 -2.06 -4.45
C PHE A 128 -2.60 -3.22 -4.76
N GLY A 129 -3.16 -4.38 -5.13
CA GLY A 129 -2.39 -5.57 -5.48
C GLY A 129 -3.23 -6.85 -5.59
N PRO A 130 -2.59 -7.95 -6.02
CA PRO A 130 -3.30 -9.20 -6.32
C PRO A 130 -3.79 -9.95 -5.09
N ALA A 131 -3.31 -9.59 -3.89
CA ALA A 131 -3.68 -10.22 -2.63
C ALA A 131 -3.41 -9.27 -1.45
N LEU A 132 -3.96 -9.63 -0.29
CA LEU A 132 -3.70 -8.92 0.96
C LEU A 132 -2.22 -9.04 1.33
N PHE A 133 -1.53 -7.90 1.47
CA PHE A 133 -0.14 -7.90 1.92
C PHE A 133 -0.04 -8.25 3.40
N ARG A 134 1.03 -8.95 3.78
CA ARG A 134 1.30 -9.36 5.15
C ARG A 134 1.32 -8.19 6.15
N ALA A 135 1.74 -7.00 5.73
CA ALA A 135 1.70 -5.80 6.58
C ALA A 135 0.28 -5.36 6.97
N LEU A 136 -0.73 -5.76 6.21
CA LEU A 136 -2.15 -5.45 6.44
C LEU A 136 -2.92 -6.58 7.12
N ALA A 137 -2.29 -7.74 7.33
CA ALA A 137 -2.94 -8.90 7.90
C ALA A 137 -3.24 -8.67 9.39
N LEU A 138 -4.51 -8.44 9.73
CA LEU A 138 -5.00 -8.38 11.11
C LEU A 138 -6.44 -8.91 11.15
N PRO A 139 -6.72 -10.01 11.89
CA PRO A 139 -8.08 -10.54 11.99
C PRO A 139 -9.09 -9.49 12.48
N GLY A 140 -10.23 -9.44 11.79
CA GLY A 140 -11.32 -8.53 12.14
C GLY A 140 -11.14 -7.09 11.67
N VAL A 141 -10.08 -6.75 10.94
CA VAL A 141 -9.92 -5.42 10.33
C VAL A 141 -10.23 -5.48 8.84
N PRO A 142 -11.23 -4.72 8.35
CA PRO A 142 -11.56 -4.71 6.94
C PRO A 142 -10.47 -3.99 6.14
N VAL A 143 -10.07 -4.58 5.02
CA VAL A 143 -9.15 -3.98 4.05
C VAL A 143 -9.66 -4.32 2.65
N ALA A 144 -9.99 -3.29 1.87
CA ALA A 144 -10.38 -3.48 0.48
C ALA A 144 -9.14 -3.76 -0.37
N VAL A 145 -9.01 -4.99 -0.90
CA VAL A 145 -7.90 -5.38 -1.78
C VAL A 145 -8.32 -5.24 -3.24
N VAL A 146 -7.67 -4.36 -3.98
CA VAL A 146 -8.00 -4.00 -5.36
C VAL A 146 -6.81 -4.29 -6.26
N ASP A 147 -6.93 -5.22 -7.21
CA ASP A 147 -5.87 -5.42 -8.22
C ASP A 147 -6.07 -4.47 -9.42
N ASP A 148 -7.30 -4.40 -9.91
CA ASP A 148 -7.74 -3.49 -10.97
C ASP A 148 -9.05 -2.81 -10.55
N LEU A 149 -9.02 -1.48 -10.48
CA LEU A 149 -10.16 -0.67 -10.04
C LEU A 149 -11.29 -0.67 -11.08
N ASP A 150 -10.97 -0.75 -12.37
CA ASP A 150 -11.97 -0.74 -13.44
C ASP A 150 -12.79 -2.04 -13.45
N ASN A 151 -12.20 -3.13 -12.97
CA ASN A 151 -12.82 -4.45 -12.87
C ASN A 151 -13.11 -4.87 -11.42
N TYR A 152 -13.04 -3.95 -10.47
CA TYR A 152 -13.19 -4.27 -9.06
C TYR A 152 -14.65 -4.60 -8.70
N GLY A 153 -14.84 -5.75 -8.07
CA GLY A 153 -16.12 -6.15 -7.48
C GLY A 153 -16.42 -7.64 -7.62
N LEU A 154 -17.52 -8.05 -6.99
CA LEU A 154 -18.08 -9.40 -7.16
C LEU A 154 -19.00 -9.41 -8.39
N LEU A 155 -18.68 -10.30 -9.33
CA LEU A 155 -19.38 -10.47 -10.62
C LEU A 155 -19.39 -9.17 -11.47
N PRO A 156 -18.23 -8.57 -11.77
CA PRO A 156 -18.14 -7.29 -12.48
C PRO A 156 -18.78 -7.35 -13.88
N ASN A 157 -18.85 -8.55 -14.48
CA ASN A 157 -19.43 -8.79 -15.80
C ASN A 157 -20.96 -9.06 -15.80
N ILE A 158 -21.62 -9.07 -14.64
CA ILE A 158 -23.07 -9.28 -14.52
C ILE A 158 -23.69 -7.96 -14.07
N ALA A 159 -24.52 -7.37 -14.91
CA ALA A 159 -25.18 -6.09 -14.64
C ALA A 159 -26.67 -6.25 -14.25
N GLY A 160 -27.23 -5.24 -13.57
CA GLY A 160 -28.67 -5.10 -13.35
C GLY A 160 -29.29 -6.07 -12.33
N GLU A 161 -30.57 -6.41 -12.52
CA GLU A 161 -31.34 -7.27 -11.60
C GLU A 161 -30.71 -8.63 -11.32
N GLN A 162 -29.98 -9.17 -12.29
CA GLN A 162 -29.36 -10.49 -12.17
C GLN A 162 -28.21 -10.47 -11.16
N ARG A 163 -27.42 -9.38 -11.13
CA ARG A 163 -26.41 -9.15 -10.08
C ARG A 163 -27.08 -9.08 -8.72
N ASN A 164 -28.12 -8.26 -8.58
CA ASN A 164 -28.83 -8.09 -7.31
C ASN A 164 -29.42 -9.41 -6.79
N LYS A 165 -29.97 -10.26 -7.67
CA LYS A 165 -30.48 -11.60 -7.30
C LYS A 165 -29.37 -12.55 -6.84
N VAL A 166 -28.18 -12.48 -7.43
CA VAL A 166 -27.04 -13.32 -7.00
C VAL A 166 -26.43 -12.81 -5.70
N LEU A 167 -26.29 -11.49 -5.55
CA LEU A 167 -25.83 -10.86 -4.31
C LEU A 167 -26.79 -11.12 -3.15
N ASP A 168 -28.09 -11.02 -3.37
CA ASP A 168 -29.12 -11.33 -2.38
C ASP A 168 -29.09 -12.82 -1.98
N ARG A 169 -28.84 -13.74 -2.92
CA ARG A 169 -28.62 -15.17 -2.60
C ARG A 169 -27.33 -15.39 -1.83
N PHE A 170 -26.25 -14.71 -2.20
CA PHE A 170 -24.96 -14.78 -1.50
C PHE A 170 -25.10 -14.28 -0.06
N ALA A 171 -25.68 -13.10 0.13
CA ALA A 171 -25.99 -12.56 1.45
C ALA A 171 -26.85 -13.54 2.27
N ARG A 172 -27.93 -14.10 1.71
CA ARG A 172 -28.76 -15.11 2.41
C ARG A 172 -28.06 -16.43 2.71
N MET A 173 -27.03 -16.80 1.94
CA MET A 173 -26.27 -18.03 2.17
C MET A 173 -25.30 -17.88 3.35
N TYR A 174 -24.73 -16.68 3.53
CA TYR A 174 -23.73 -16.43 4.57
C TYR A 174 -24.27 -15.68 5.79
N SER A 175 -25.42 -14.99 5.70
CA SER A 175 -26.09 -14.35 6.86
C SER A 175 -26.45 -15.34 7.98
N PRO A 176 -26.97 -16.55 7.73
CA PRO A 176 -27.20 -17.55 8.77
C PRO A 176 -25.90 -18.14 9.34
N ALA A 177 -24.78 -17.91 8.66
CA ALA A 177 -23.48 -18.40 9.07
C ALA A 177 -22.81 -17.49 10.11
N ILE A 178 -23.32 -16.26 10.31
CA ILE A 178 -22.96 -15.37 11.41
C ILE A 178 -23.51 -15.96 12.72
N GLY A 179 -22.61 -16.34 13.62
CA GLY A 179 -22.87 -17.10 14.83
C GLY A 179 -22.75 -18.62 14.67
N SER A 180 -22.41 -19.15 13.48
CA SER A 180 -22.27 -20.60 13.26
C SER A 180 -20.87 -21.14 13.56
N GLY A 181 -19.91 -20.25 13.82
CA GLY A 181 -18.53 -20.57 14.18
C GLY A 181 -17.55 -19.55 13.61
N ALA A 182 -16.40 -19.37 14.26
CA ALA A 182 -15.46 -18.28 13.97
C ALA A 182 -15.02 -18.17 12.49
N VAL A 183 -14.91 -19.28 11.77
CA VAL A 183 -14.52 -19.29 10.34
C VAL A 183 -15.64 -18.79 9.45
N MET A 184 -16.87 -19.22 9.71
CA MET A 184 -18.03 -18.84 8.93
C MET A 184 -18.42 -17.38 9.19
N ASP A 185 -18.30 -16.92 10.44
CA ASP A 185 -18.48 -15.52 10.82
C ASP A 185 -17.50 -14.63 10.06
N TYR A 186 -16.22 -15.03 10.01
CA TYR A 186 -15.18 -14.32 9.29
C TYR A 186 -15.46 -14.24 7.78
N MET A 187 -15.87 -15.35 7.16
CA MET A 187 -16.22 -15.39 5.74
C MET A 187 -17.44 -14.51 5.41
N GLY A 188 -18.48 -14.57 6.25
CA GLY A 188 -19.69 -13.76 6.09
C GLY A 188 -19.39 -12.27 6.18
N GLN A 189 -18.66 -11.85 7.21
CA GLN A 189 -18.28 -10.45 7.40
C GLN A 189 -17.40 -9.94 6.25
N THR A 190 -16.34 -10.68 5.91
CA THR A 190 -15.41 -10.30 4.82
C THR A 190 -16.17 -10.17 3.49
N GLY A 191 -17.14 -11.06 3.23
CA GLY A 191 -17.97 -11.01 2.02
C GLY A 191 -18.84 -9.75 1.96
N MET A 192 -19.46 -9.37 3.08
CA MET A 192 -20.28 -8.15 3.16
C MET A 192 -19.42 -6.89 3.02
N ASP A 193 -18.30 -6.81 3.72
CA ASP A 193 -17.37 -5.66 3.65
C ASP A 193 -16.85 -5.47 2.21
N THR A 194 -16.57 -6.58 1.51
CA THR A 194 -16.14 -6.56 0.11
C THR A 194 -17.23 -6.03 -0.82
N LEU A 195 -18.50 -6.39 -0.59
CA LEU A 195 -19.61 -5.91 -1.41
C LEU A 195 -19.83 -4.41 -1.24
N GLU A 196 -19.83 -3.93 0.00
CA GLU A 196 -19.94 -2.51 0.32
C GLU A 196 -18.78 -1.71 -0.29
N GLY A 197 -17.54 -2.18 -0.06
CA GLY A 197 -16.34 -1.53 -0.61
C GLY A 197 -16.34 -1.50 -2.14
N ALA A 198 -16.80 -2.56 -2.81
CA ALA A 198 -16.88 -2.61 -4.27
C ALA A 198 -17.89 -1.62 -4.86
N ASP A 199 -19.06 -1.48 -4.23
CA ASP A 199 -20.07 -0.54 -4.70
C ASP A 199 -19.66 0.92 -4.50
N ILE A 200 -18.80 1.23 -3.52
CA ILE A 200 -18.24 2.58 -3.35
C ILE A 200 -17.08 2.79 -4.35
N LEU A 201 -16.12 1.86 -4.41
CA LEU A 201 -14.89 2.01 -5.21
C LEU A 201 -15.12 2.12 -6.72
N LYS A 202 -16.18 1.49 -7.26
CA LYS A 202 -16.53 1.60 -8.69
C LYS A 202 -16.86 3.03 -9.14
N GLU A 203 -17.22 3.91 -8.20
CA GLU A 203 -17.54 5.31 -8.52
C GLU A 203 -16.27 6.17 -8.63
N ALA A 204 -15.14 5.76 -8.03
CA ALA A 204 -13.90 6.54 -8.04
C ALA A 204 -13.37 6.85 -9.46
N PRO A 205 -13.31 5.88 -10.40
CA PRO A 205 -12.91 6.18 -11.78
C PRO A 205 -13.82 7.18 -12.50
N ARG A 206 -15.11 7.22 -12.14
CA ARG A 206 -16.13 8.04 -12.83
C ARG A 206 -16.05 9.52 -12.47
N ILE A 207 -15.61 9.82 -11.25
CA ILE A 207 -15.49 11.19 -10.75
C ILE A 207 -14.07 11.76 -10.84
N TYR A 208 -13.11 10.92 -11.21
CA TYR A 208 -11.70 11.31 -11.35
C TYR A 208 -11.43 12.02 -12.69
N SER A 209 -10.71 13.13 -12.61
CA SER A 209 -10.16 13.86 -13.75
C SER A 209 -8.77 14.37 -13.42
N SER A 210 -7.86 14.34 -14.38
CA SER A 210 -6.47 14.79 -14.23
C SER A 210 -5.86 15.11 -15.59
N ASP A 211 -5.02 16.13 -15.64
CA ASP A 211 -4.19 16.47 -16.81
C ASP A 211 -2.90 15.63 -16.87
N VAL A 212 -2.65 14.77 -15.86
CA VAL A 212 -1.48 13.90 -15.80
C VAL A 212 -1.72 12.64 -16.61
N GLU A 213 -0.84 12.38 -17.58
CA GLU A 213 -0.81 11.12 -18.31
C GLU A 213 -0.07 10.05 -17.51
N TYR A 214 -0.72 8.90 -17.29
CA TYR A 214 -0.12 7.75 -16.63
C TYR A 214 0.41 6.78 -17.69
N PRO A 215 1.69 6.38 -17.64
CA PRO A 215 2.24 5.38 -18.55
C PRO A 215 1.50 4.03 -18.46
N ASP A 216 1.48 3.24 -19.54
CA ASP A 216 0.90 1.89 -19.51
C ASP A 216 1.85 0.89 -18.84
N THR A 217 1.98 1.00 -17.51
CA THR A 217 2.77 0.09 -16.68
C THR A 217 1.96 -0.36 -15.46
N PRO A 218 2.24 -1.55 -14.89
CA PRO A 218 1.51 -2.03 -13.71
C PRO A 218 1.57 -1.07 -12.52
N ILE A 219 2.72 -0.41 -12.29
CA ILE A 219 2.87 0.56 -11.19
C ILE A 219 2.08 1.84 -11.45
N ALA A 220 2.10 2.36 -12.67
CA ALA A 220 1.36 3.56 -13.02
C ALA A 220 -0.17 3.35 -12.94
N LYS A 221 -0.67 2.17 -13.33
CA LYS A 221 -2.08 1.80 -13.14
C LYS A 221 -2.48 1.79 -11.67
N LYS A 222 -1.65 1.23 -10.79
CA LYS A 222 -1.89 1.24 -9.33
C LYS A 222 -1.83 2.66 -8.76
N LEU A 223 -0.87 3.48 -9.18
CA LEU A 223 -0.78 4.89 -8.80
C LEU A 223 -2.01 5.69 -9.24
N LYS A 224 -2.52 5.44 -10.45
CA LYS A 224 -3.78 6.01 -10.93
C LYS A 224 -4.95 5.59 -10.05
N GLY A 225 -5.06 4.30 -9.72
CA GLY A 225 -6.08 3.78 -8.79
C GLY A 225 -6.03 4.46 -7.42
N ILE A 226 -4.85 4.62 -6.83
CA ILE A 226 -4.65 5.35 -5.57
C ILE A 226 -5.14 6.80 -5.69
N ALA A 227 -4.78 7.49 -6.78
CA ALA A 227 -5.21 8.86 -7.02
C ALA A 227 -6.73 8.96 -7.19
N GLN A 228 -7.36 8.02 -7.91
CA GLN A 228 -8.81 7.94 -8.08
C GLN A 228 -9.52 7.81 -6.73
N VAL A 229 -9.07 6.88 -5.87
CA VAL A 229 -9.65 6.66 -4.53
C VAL A 229 -9.43 7.86 -3.62
N HIS A 230 -8.23 8.46 -3.65
CA HIS A 230 -7.90 9.62 -2.84
C HIS A 230 -8.77 10.84 -3.19
N MET A 231 -8.92 11.14 -4.48
CA MET A 231 -9.74 12.27 -4.97
C MET A 231 -11.23 12.04 -4.77
N ALA A 232 -11.67 10.79 -4.71
CA ALA A 232 -13.04 10.41 -4.41
C ALA A 232 -13.45 10.63 -2.94
N ASN A 233 -12.48 10.91 -2.05
CA ASN A 233 -12.72 11.07 -0.60
C ASN A 233 -13.37 9.85 0.07
N PHE A 234 -13.04 8.64 -0.40
CA PHE A 234 -13.60 7.40 0.16
C PHE A 234 -12.87 6.90 1.42
N GLY A 235 -11.64 7.35 1.66
CA GLY A 235 -10.91 7.16 2.91
C GLY A 235 -10.75 8.50 3.61
N THR A 236 -11.27 8.57 4.85
CA THR A 236 -11.23 9.68 5.84
C THR A 236 -11.33 11.11 5.30
#